data_AF-A0A9E2LG30-F1
#
_entry.id   AF-A0A9E2LG30-F1
#
_cell.length_a   1.000
_cell.length_b   1.000
_cell.length_c   1.000
_cell.angle_alpha   90.00
_cell.angle_beta   90.00
_cell.angle_gamma   90.00
#
_symmetry.space_group_name_H-M   'P 1'
#
loop_
_entity.id
_entity.type
_entity.pdbx_description
1 polymer ?
#
loop_
_entity_poly.entity_id
_entity_poly.type
_entity_poly.pdbx_seq_one_letter_code
_entity_poly.pdbx_strand_id
1 'polypeptide(L)'
;MKRLEPNLLLAVTTGFALVLVTLTVSVYGAGEPLRNLLLAVICSGGFVLLNPMLMRMMKSPARPPLIHPDSRGMTAWASLFPMVVIACAAIPVFRPGPDYGLLVIIAAVWFGVTVESALKARRA
;
A
#
# COMPACT_ATOMS: atom_id res chain seq x y z
N MET A 1 7.21 24.03 -13.13
CA MET A 1 7.07 22.59 -12.84
C MET A 1 6.20 22.43 -11.60
N LYS A 2 4.98 21.89 -11.73
CA LYS A 2 4.06 21.66 -10.59
C LYS A 2 4.77 20.70 -9.62
N ARG A 3 5.04 21.14 -8.39
CA ARG A 3 5.69 20.30 -7.36
C ARG A 3 4.79 19.09 -7.14
N LEU A 4 5.26 17.90 -7.52
CA LEU A 4 4.59 16.65 -7.16
C LEU A 4 4.58 16.56 -5.64
N GLU A 5 3.39 16.49 -5.05
CA GLU A 5 3.26 16.28 -3.61
C GLU A 5 3.99 14.99 -3.21
N PRO A 6 4.90 15.03 -2.22
CA PRO A 6 5.67 13.85 -1.81
C PRO A 6 4.81 12.63 -1.47
N ASN A 7 3.62 12.87 -0.92
CA ASN A 7 2.66 11.81 -0.59
C ASN A 7 2.05 11.16 -1.84
N LEU A 8 1.90 11.89 -2.94
CA LEU A 8 1.42 11.33 -4.21
C LEU A 8 2.47 10.41 -4.83
N LEU A 9 3.75 10.82 -4.82
CA LEU A 9 4.88 9.98 -5.25
C LEU A 9 4.96 8.69 -4.43
N LEU A 10 4.74 8.79 -3.12
CA LEU A 10 4.71 7.63 -2.24
C LEU A 10 3.57 6.67 -2.59
N ALA A 11 2.36 7.18 -2.79
CA ALA A 11 1.21 6.36 -3.17
C ALA A 11 1.43 5.67 -4.53
N VAL A 12 1.98 6.39 -5.51
CA VAL A 12 2.26 5.82 -6.83
C VAL A 12 3.30 4.70 -6.74
N THR A 13 4.39 4.92 -6.00
CA THR A 13 5.47 3.92 -5.85
C THR A 13 5.01 2.66 -5.11
N THR A 14 4.21 2.80 -4.06
CA THR A 14 3.59 1.65 -3.38
C THR A 14 2.54 0.96 -4.25
N GLY A 15 1.84 1.69 -5.12
CA GLY A 15 0.94 1.10 -6.11
C GLY A 15 1.69 0.19 -7.09
N PHE A 16 2.82 0.65 -7.61
CA PHE A 16 3.70 -0.20 -8.44
C PHE A 16 4.23 -1.41 -7.67
N ALA A 17 4.59 -1.24 -6.39
CA ALA A 17 5.02 -2.35 -5.54
C ALA A 17 3.91 -3.39 -5.34
N LEU A 18 2.66 -2.96 -5.14
CA LEU A 18 1.51 -3.86 -5.04
C LEU A 18 1.27 -4.63 -6.34
N VAL A 19 1.35 -3.97 -7.49
CA VAL A 19 1.23 -4.63 -8.80
C VAL A 19 2.32 -5.69 -8.95
N LEU A 20 3.57 -5.36 -8.60
CA LEU A 20 4.69 -6.28 -8.67
C LEU A 20 4.49 -7.52 -7.78
N VAL A 21 4.09 -7.34 -6.52
CA VAL A 21 3.76 -8.45 -5.61
C VAL A 21 2.61 -9.29 -6.15
N THR A 22 1.56 -8.66 -6.65
CA THR A 22 0.39 -9.38 -7.16
C THR A 22 0.75 -10.22 -8.38
N LEU A 23 1.58 -9.69 -9.28
CA LEU A 23 2.07 -10.41 -10.45
C LEU A 23 2.98 -11.58 -10.06
N THR A 24 3.97 -11.35 -9.19
CA THR A 24 4.90 -12.40 -8.75
C THR A 24 4.19 -13.53 -8.01
N VAL A 25 3.23 -13.20 -7.14
CA VAL A 25 2.39 -14.20 -6.45
C VAL A 25 1.47 -14.94 -7.44
N SER A 26 0.96 -14.27 -8.46
CA SER A 26 0.11 -14.90 -9.48
C SER A 26 0.87 -15.81 -10.45
N VAL A 27 2.15 -15.52 -10.69
CA VAL A 27 3.01 -16.31 -11.60
C VAL A 27 3.70 -17.47 -10.88
N TYR A 28 4.17 -17.26 -9.65
CA TYR A 28 5.00 -18.24 -8.92
C TYR A 28 4.32 -18.88 -7.69
N GLY A 29 3.19 -18.34 -7.24
CA GLY A 29 2.42 -18.90 -6.13
C GLY A 29 1.51 -20.05 -6.59
N ALA A 30 1.10 -20.90 -5.65
CA ALA A 30 0.15 -21.99 -5.94
C ALA A 30 -1.34 -21.57 -5.90
N GLY A 31 -1.63 -20.28 -5.66
CA GLY A 31 -2.99 -19.76 -5.59
C GLY A 31 -3.52 -19.28 -6.94
N GLU A 32 -4.84 -19.32 -7.12
CA GLU A 32 -5.52 -18.80 -8.32
C GLU A 32 -5.19 -17.31 -8.56
N PRO A 33 -4.70 -16.94 -9.76
CA PRO A 33 -4.28 -15.57 -10.06
C PRO A 33 -5.45 -14.58 -9.97
N LEU A 34 -6.65 -15.02 -10.34
CA LEU A 34 -7.88 -14.23 -10.22
C LEU A 34 -8.20 -13.90 -8.75
N ARG A 35 -8.01 -14.87 -7.84
CA ARG A 35 -8.24 -14.67 -6.40
C ARG A 35 -7.26 -13.63 -5.85
N ASN A 36 -6.00 -13.69 -6.27
CA ASN A 36 -4.97 -12.75 -5.81
C ASN A 36 -5.23 -11.33 -6.31
N LEU A 37 -5.68 -11.19 -7.57
CA LEU A 37 -6.11 -9.90 -8.12
C LEU A 37 -7.33 -9.34 -7.37
N LEU A 38 -8.35 -10.17 -7.13
CA LEU A 38 -9.54 -9.78 -6.37
C LEU A 38 -9.18 -9.35 -4.94
N LEU A 39 -8.30 -10.08 -4.26
CA LEU A 39 -7.81 -9.70 -2.94
C LEU A 39 -7.08 -8.35 -2.97
N ALA A 40 -6.20 -8.10 -3.94
CA ALA A 40 -5.50 -6.83 -4.07
C ALA A 40 -6.48 -5.66 -4.24
N VAL A 41 -7.49 -5.81 -5.10
CA VAL A 41 -8.48 -4.77 -5.39
C VAL A 41 -9.44 -4.57 -4.21
N ILE A 42 -9.99 -5.65 -3.64
CA ILE A 42 -10.95 -5.59 -2.54
C ILE A 42 -10.28 -5.07 -1.27
N CYS A 43 -9.07 -5.53 -0.93
CA CYS A 43 -8.38 -5.07 0.27
C CYS A 43 -7.90 -3.62 0.13
N SER A 44 -7.36 -3.22 -1.02
CA SER A 44 -6.93 -1.82 -1.22
C SER A 44 -8.13 -0.87 -1.28
N GLY A 45 -9.14 -1.18 -2.09
CA GLY A 45 -10.35 -0.38 -2.20
C GLY A 45 -11.14 -0.34 -0.90
N GLY A 46 -11.29 -1.49 -0.25
CA GLY A 46 -11.91 -1.61 1.07
C GLY A 46 -11.19 -0.76 2.10
N PHE A 47 -9.85 -0.82 2.17
CA PHE A 47 -9.11 0.01 3.13
C PHE A 47 -9.27 1.51 2.84
N VAL A 48 -9.16 1.95 1.58
CA VAL A 48 -9.32 3.37 1.22
C VAL A 48 -10.73 3.89 1.55
N LEU A 49 -11.76 3.05 1.46
CA LEU A 49 -13.16 3.43 1.72
C LEU A 49 -13.55 3.30 3.20
N LEU A 50 -13.21 2.18 3.84
CA LEU A 50 -13.56 1.89 5.23
C LEU A 50 -12.68 2.62 6.23
N ASN A 51 -11.39 2.89 5.93
CA ASN A 51 -10.51 3.56 6.89
C ASN A 51 -11.00 4.97 7.31
N PRO A 52 -11.42 5.88 6.39
CA PRO A 52 -11.99 7.16 6.81
C PRO A 52 -13.35 7.02 7.51
N MET A 53 -14.14 5.99 7.18
CA MET A 53 -15.42 5.72 7.84
C MET A 53 -15.22 5.22 9.27
N LEU A 54 -14.27 4.32 9.48
CA LEU A 54 -13.92 3.80 10.80
C LEU A 54 -13.31 4.88 11.69
N MET A 55 -12.41 5.71 11.14
CA MET A 55 -11.82 6.84 11.88
C MET A 55 -12.88 7.88 12.28
N ARG A 56 -13.91 8.10 11.45
CA ARG A 56 -15.08 8.92 11.80
C ARG A 56 -15.93 8.27 12.90
N MET A 57 -16.19 6.96 12.83
CA MET A 57 -16.92 6.24 13.89
C MET A 57 -16.17 6.25 15.22
N MET A 58 -14.84 6.13 15.20
CA MET A 58 -13.99 6.09 16.39
C MET A 58 -13.72 7.48 17.00
N LYS A 59 -14.29 8.56 16.45
CA LYS A 59 -14.04 9.96 16.87
C LYS A 59 -12.54 10.29 17.04
N SER A 60 -11.68 9.62 16.27
CA SER A 60 -10.24 9.82 16.38
C SER A 60 -9.84 11.12 15.70
N PRO A 61 -8.93 11.92 16.30
CA PRO A 61 -8.46 13.15 15.67
C PRO A 61 -7.85 12.83 14.30
N ALA A 62 -8.07 13.72 13.33
CA ALA A 62 -7.59 13.54 11.97
C ALA A 62 -6.07 13.32 11.99
N ARG A 63 -5.62 12.09 11.71
CA ARG A 63 -4.19 11.77 11.66
C ARG A 63 -3.52 12.63 10.57
N PRO A 64 -2.42 13.33 10.89
CA PRO A 64 -1.68 14.12 9.91
C PRO A 64 -1.15 13.24 8.77
N PRO A 65 -0.95 13.81 7.57
CA PRO A 65 -0.38 13.09 6.43
C PRO A 65 1.00 12.51 6.79
N LEU A 66 1.36 11.35 6.22
CA LEU A 66 2.62 10.65 6.53
C LEU A 66 3.83 11.55 6.27
N ILE A 67 3.90 12.23 5.13
CA ILE A 67 4.95 13.21 4.88
C ILE A 67 4.41 14.59 5.24
N HIS A 68 5.03 15.21 6.25
CA HIS A 68 4.70 16.51 6.79
C HIS A 68 6.01 17.19 7.24
N PRO A 69 6.14 18.53 7.09
CA PRO A 69 7.42 19.25 7.23
C PRO A 69 8.08 19.09 8.60
N ASP A 70 7.28 18.90 9.65
CA ASP A 70 7.72 18.85 11.04
C ASP A 70 8.35 17.52 11.48
N SER A 71 8.28 16.44 10.67
CA SER A 71 8.93 15.18 11.03
C SER A 71 9.72 14.53 9.88
N ARG A 72 11.02 14.83 9.85
CA ARG A 72 12.00 14.17 8.96
C ARG A 72 12.00 12.64 9.13
N GLY A 73 11.72 12.15 10.34
CA GLY A 73 11.64 10.72 10.64
C GLY A 73 10.51 9.98 9.91
N MET A 74 9.34 10.59 9.72
CA MET A 74 8.24 9.96 8.97
C MET A 74 8.52 9.86 7.46
N THR A 75 9.43 10.67 6.94
CA THR A 75 9.87 10.57 5.53
C THR A 75 10.67 9.29 5.29
N ALA A 76 11.50 8.88 6.27
CA ALA A 76 12.22 7.60 6.21
C ALA A 76 11.25 6.41 6.28
N TRP A 77 10.27 6.45 7.19
CA TRP A 77 9.22 5.42 7.29
C TRP A 77 8.37 5.32 6.03
N ALA A 78 8.01 6.47 5.42
CA ALA A 78 7.32 6.51 4.15
C ALA A 78 8.07 5.73 3.06
N SER A 79 9.38 5.95 2.91
CA SER A 79 10.19 5.23 1.91
C SER A 79 10.37 3.74 2.20
N LEU A 80 10.24 3.33 3.46
CA LEU A 80 10.41 1.94 3.88
C LEU A 80 9.25 1.05 3.41
N PHE A 81 8.02 1.59 3.37
CA PHE A 81 6.83 0.84 2.93
C PHE A 81 6.98 0.22 1.53
N PRO A 82 7.23 1.00 0.45
CA PRO A 82 7.39 0.43 -0.88
C PRO A 82 8.62 -0.48 -0.96
N MET A 83 9.72 -0.15 -0.27
CA MET A 83 10.94 -0.95 -0.31
C MET A 83 10.72 -2.35 0.26
N VAL A 84 9.99 -2.47 1.39
CA VAL A 84 9.66 -3.76 1.99
C VAL A 84 8.67 -4.54 1.13
N VAL A 85 7.68 -3.89 0.52
CA VAL A 85 6.74 -4.57 -0.41
C VAL A 85 7.47 -5.12 -1.63
N ILE A 86 8.42 -4.36 -2.20
CA ILE A 86 9.26 -4.83 -3.31
C ILE A 86 10.13 -6.00 -2.87
N ALA A 87 10.75 -5.96 -1.69
CA ALA A 87 11.53 -7.08 -1.16
C ALA A 87 10.66 -8.34 -0.97
N CYS A 88 9.42 -8.18 -0.50
CA CYS A 88 8.47 -9.29 -0.38
C CYS A 88 8.07 -9.88 -1.75
N ALA A 89 8.06 -9.08 -2.82
CA ALA A 89 7.78 -9.55 -4.19
C ALA A 89 8.85 -10.53 -4.71
N ALA A 90 10.06 -10.52 -4.13
CA ALA A 90 11.11 -11.47 -4.50
C ALA A 90 10.90 -12.86 -3.91
N ILE A 91 10.16 -12.99 -2.80
CA ILE A 91 9.96 -14.25 -2.08
C ILE A 91 9.30 -15.34 -2.96
N PRO A 92 8.20 -15.05 -3.70
CA PRO A 92 7.58 -16.04 -4.58
C PRO A 92 8.52 -16.51 -5.70
N VAL A 93 9.43 -15.65 -6.16
CA VAL A 93 10.39 -15.96 -7.23
C VAL A 93 11.43 -16.99 -6.77
N PHE A 94 11.98 -16.81 -5.56
CA PHE A 94 12.98 -17.73 -5.01
C PHE A 94 12.36 -18.99 -4.38
N ARG A 95 11.10 -18.93 -3.94
CA ARG A 95 10.40 -20.05 -3.32
C ARG A 95 8.99 -20.21 -3.92
N PRO A 96 8.87 -20.76 -5.13
CA PRO A 96 7.57 -21.02 -5.74
C PRO A 96 6.82 -22.14 -5.00
N GLY A 97 5.49 -22.11 -5.03
CA GLY A 97 4.63 -23.19 -4.52
C GLY A 97 3.79 -22.92 -3.26
N PRO A 98 4.16 -22.04 -2.32
CA PRO A 98 3.25 -21.64 -1.23
C PRO A 98 2.11 -20.73 -1.70
N ASP A 99 1.05 -20.67 -0.89
CA ASP A 99 0.00 -19.65 -1.03
C ASP A 99 0.46 -18.33 -0.39
N TYR A 100 0.71 -17.33 -1.23
CA TYR A 100 1.16 -16.00 -0.82
C TYR A 100 0.02 -14.96 -0.79
N GLY A 101 -1.25 -15.38 -0.73
CA GLY A 101 -2.39 -14.46 -0.64
C GLY A 101 -2.28 -13.48 0.53
N LEU A 102 -1.69 -13.89 1.66
CA LEU A 102 -1.43 -13.01 2.80
C LEU A 102 -0.48 -11.85 2.46
N LEU A 103 0.55 -12.10 1.63
CA LEU A 103 1.48 -11.05 1.18
C LEU A 103 0.75 -9.99 0.34
N VAL A 104 -0.18 -10.43 -0.51
CA VAL A 104 -1.01 -9.53 -1.33
C VAL A 104 -1.90 -8.66 -0.45
N ILE A 105 -2.51 -9.23 0.59
CA ILE A 105 -3.35 -8.50 1.54
C ILE A 105 -2.51 -7.45 2.29
N ILE A 106 -1.34 -7.82 2.81
CA ILE A 106 -0.45 -6.90 3.54
C ILE A 106 -0.03 -5.74 2.63
N ALA A 107 0.41 -6.04 1.40
CA ALA A 107 0.78 -5.02 0.41
C ALA A 107 -0.39 -4.10 0.07
N ALA A 108 -1.61 -4.64 -0.08
CA ALA A 108 -2.81 -3.87 -0.39
C ALA A 108 -3.21 -2.92 0.74
N VAL A 109 -3.08 -3.35 2.00
CA VAL A 109 -3.32 -2.50 3.18
C VAL A 109 -2.30 -1.37 3.22
N TRP A 110 -1.02 -1.64 3.02
CA TRP A 110 0.01 -0.61 3.02
C TRP A 110 -0.15 0.39 1.89
N PHE A 111 -0.52 -0.07 0.69
CA PHE A 111 -0.91 0.82 -0.39
C PHE A 111 -2.09 1.71 0.01
N GLY A 112 -3.14 1.14 0.63
CA GLY A 112 -4.28 1.90 1.13
C GLY A 112 -3.88 3.03 2.10
N VAL A 113 -2.94 2.77 3.01
CA VAL A 113 -2.40 3.79 3.94
C VAL A 113 -1.70 4.93 3.18
N THR A 114 -0.89 4.61 2.18
CA THR A 114 -0.19 5.65 1.39
C THR A 114 -1.14 6.47 0.52
N VAL A 115 -2.17 5.85 -0.06
CA VAL A 115 -3.22 6.53 -0.83
C VAL A 115 -4.01 7.48 0.07
N GLU A 116 -4.37 7.05 1.29
CA GLU A 116 -5.04 7.92 2.24
C GLU A 116 -4.17 9.11 2.63
N SER A 117 -2.86 8.91 2.80
CA SER A 117 -1.90 9.99 3.02
C SER A 117 -1.90 11.00 1.87
N ALA A 118 -1.89 10.53 0.62
CA ALA A 118 -1.95 11.38 -0.56
C ALA A 118 -3.28 12.15 -0.64
N LEU A 119 -4.41 11.49 -0.36
CA LEU A 119 -5.72 12.12 -0.36
C LEU A 119 -5.86 13.20 0.72
N LYS A 120 -5.26 12.99 1.91
CA LYS A 120 -5.22 14.00 2.97
C LYS A 120 -4.32 15.17 2.61
N ALA A 121 -3.14 14.90 2.05
CA ALA A 121 -2.22 15.95 1.61
C ALA A 121 -2.83 16.87 0.55
N ARG A 122 -3.59 16.29 -0.40
CA ARG A 122 -4.29 17.06 -1.45
C ARG A 122 -5.47 17.89 -0.92
N ARG A 123 -6.00 17.57 0.27
CA ARG A 123 -7.12 18.29 0.90
C ARG A 123 -6.67 19.36 1.90
N ALA A 124 -5.39 19.33 2.31
CA ALA A 124 -4.76 20.32 3.19
C ALA A 124 -4.32 21.55 2.37
#